data_AF-M4RCJ0-F1
#
_entry.id   AF-M4RCJ0-F1
#
_cell.length_a   1.000
_cell.length_b   1.000
_cell.length_c   1.000
_cell.angle_alpha   90.00
_cell.angle_beta   90.00
_cell.angle_gamma   90.00
#
_symmetry.space_group_name_H-M   'P 1'
#
loop_
_entity.id
_entity.type
_entity.pdbx_description
1 polymer ?
#
loop_
_entity_poly.entity_id
_entity_poly.type
_entity_poly.pdbx_seq_one_letter_code
_entity_poly.pdbx_strand_id
1 'polypeptide(L)'
;MNINDTSTQLLFTTVPIVGITTEGTGVSGTGFFFSYDLEDGRNVPLLITNHHVLKDVIQGRFVINLAEGDAPSRETISVNFDKSFIEGKKLGELDLVAMPVAPVLSMLEQNGKRPFYRSIDSGLIPKKSVLDNLAALEQITFIGYPSGLYDDYNKTPLIRQGWTSTPAWNDYKGKREFLVDASVFEGSSGSPAFILNQGSYPTTNGIALGSRLLFMGVITQTITKEKSEHLDLGTVIRSDAMLDKLKPFVEGLL
;
A
#
# COMPACT_ATOMS: atom_id res chain seq x y z
N MET A 1 -13.26 -16.48 10.59
CA MET A 1 -12.24 -15.98 9.64
C MET A 1 -10.99 -16.84 9.79
N ASN A 2 -10.40 -17.35 8.70
CA ASN A 2 -9.12 -18.05 8.77
C ASN A 2 -7.99 -17.02 8.82
N ILE A 3 -7.67 -16.51 10.01
CA ILE A 3 -6.70 -15.40 10.11
C ILE A 3 -5.30 -15.81 9.66
N ASN A 4 -4.94 -17.10 9.68
CA ASN A 4 -3.60 -17.55 9.28
C ASN A 4 -3.40 -17.62 7.76
N ASP A 5 -4.47 -17.48 6.97
CA ASP A 5 -4.34 -17.40 5.52
C ASP A 5 -3.70 -16.07 5.08
N THR A 6 -2.73 -16.15 4.16
CA THR A 6 -1.98 -14.99 3.67
C THR A 6 -2.89 -13.94 3.06
N SER A 7 -3.88 -14.32 2.24
CA SER A 7 -4.77 -13.36 1.60
C SER A 7 -5.67 -12.65 2.62
N THR A 8 -6.07 -13.37 3.68
CA THR A 8 -6.81 -12.81 4.81
C THR A 8 -5.97 -11.81 5.59
N GLN A 9 -4.69 -12.11 5.83
CA GLN A 9 -3.75 -11.21 6.52
C GLN A 9 -3.55 -9.89 5.76
N LEU A 10 -3.47 -9.96 4.42
CA LEU A 10 -3.27 -8.80 3.57
C LEU A 10 -4.42 -7.78 3.67
N LEU A 11 -5.66 -8.20 3.98
CA LEU A 11 -6.79 -7.29 4.23
C LEU A 11 -6.53 -6.29 5.37
N PHE A 12 -5.67 -6.65 6.33
CA PHE A 12 -5.36 -5.82 7.49
C PHE A 12 -4.03 -5.07 7.35
N THR A 13 -3.46 -5.07 6.15
CA THR A 13 -2.29 -4.23 5.83
C THR A 13 -2.68 -2.81 5.45
N THR A 14 -3.94 -2.58 5.07
CA THR A 14 -4.42 -1.31 4.53
C THR A 14 -5.42 -0.62 5.44
N VAL A 15 -5.50 0.71 5.33
CA VAL A 15 -6.50 1.55 6.02
C VAL A 15 -7.09 2.56 5.03
N PRO A 16 -8.38 2.92 5.18
CA PRO A 16 -8.94 4.03 4.40
C PRO A 16 -8.38 5.33 4.95
N ILE A 17 -8.02 6.23 4.04
CA ILE A 17 -7.66 7.62 4.35
C ILE A 17 -8.78 8.52 3.82
N VAL A 18 -9.25 9.43 4.68
CA VAL A 18 -10.20 10.48 4.30
C VAL A 18 -9.66 11.81 4.77
N GLY A 19 -9.71 12.84 3.92
CA GLY A 19 -9.23 14.17 4.23
C GLY A 19 -10.15 15.27 3.71
N ILE A 20 -9.90 16.49 4.18
CA ILE A 20 -10.52 17.71 3.68
C ILE A 20 -9.40 18.65 3.25
N THR A 21 -9.52 19.23 2.06
CA THR A 21 -8.54 20.18 1.52
C THR A 21 -8.80 21.62 1.97
N THR A 22 -7.87 22.52 1.67
CA THR A 22 -8.05 23.98 1.87
C THR A 22 -9.30 24.55 1.21
N GLU A 23 -9.78 23.92 0.14
CA GLU A 23 -10.97 24.34 -0.63
C GLU A 23 -12.28 23.74 -0.07
N GLY A 24 -12.20 22.92 0.99
CA GLY A 24 -13.34 22.20 1.54
C GLY A 24 -13.70 20.92 0.77
N THR A 25 -12.91 20.55 -0.23
CA THR A 25 -13.11 19.32 -1.02
C THR A 25 -12.71 18.10 -0.21
N GLY A 26 -13.57 17.08 -0.20
CA GLY A 26 -13.26 15.79 0.41
C GLY A 26 -12.33 14.97 -0.48
N VAL A 27 -11.32 14.34 0.10
CA VAL A 27 -10.43 13.39 -0.58
C VAL A 27 -10.52 12.02 0.06
N SER A 28 -10.35 10.98 -0.75
CA SER A 28 -10.27 9.59 -0.28
C SER A 28 -9.08 8.88 -0.90
N GLY A 29 -8.47 7.98 -0.14
CA GLY A 29 -7.33 7.21 -0.60
C GLY A 29 -7.11 5.97 0.26
N THR A 30 -6.09 5.21 -0.12
CA THR A 30 -5.66 4.03 0.62
C THR A 30 -4.31 4.31 1.26
N GLY A 31 -4.16 3.97 2.53
CA GLY A 31 -2.86 3.86 3.20
C GLY A 31 -2.54 2.41 3.50
N PHE A 32 -1.27 2.07 3.66
CA PHE A 32 -0.87 0.75 4.16
C PHE A 32 0.28 0.83 5.16
N PHE A 33 0.30 -0.12 6.09
CA PHE A 33 1.36 -0.26 7.06
C PHE A 33 2.56 -0.97 6.43
N PHE A 34 3.74 -0.36 6.57
CA PHE A 34 5.01 -0.90 6.14
C PHE A 34 5.98 -0.96 7.32
N SER A 35 6.67 -2.07 7.46
CA SER A 35 7.69 -2.31 8.48
C SER A 35 9.06 -2.15 7.84
N TYR A 36 9.80 -1.11 8.25
CA TYR A 36 11.19 -0.93 7.82
C TYR A 36 12.15 -1.48 8.88
N ASP A 37 12.93 -2.50 8.53
CA ASP A 37 13.91 -3.10 9.44
C ASP A 37 15.21 -2.32 9.45
N LEU A 38 15.66 -1.96 10.65
CA LEU A 38 16.96 -1.37 10.90
C LEU A 38 18.01 -2.48 11.05
N GLU A 39 19.27 -2.14 10.75
CA GLU A 39 20.39 -3.09 10.86
C GLU A 39 20.59 -3.61 12.29
N ASP A 40 20.14 -2.86 13.30
CA ASP A 40 20.19 -3.25 14.72
C ASP A 40 19.00 -4.11 15.18
N GLY A 41 18.13 -4.53 14.26
CA GLY A 41 16.98 -5.40 14.52
C GLY A 41 15.73 -4.68 15.03
N ARG A 42 15.76 -3.35 15.20
CA ARG A 42 14.55 -2.56 15.45
C ARG A 42 13.73 -2.41 14.17
N ASN A 43 12.43 -2.18 14.32
CA ASN A 43 11.53 -1.92 13.21
C ASN A 43 10.91 -0.52 13.33
N VAL A 44 10.82 0.19 12.22
CA VAL A 44 10.14 1.48 12.11
C VAL A 44 8.82 1.28 11.36
N PRO A 45 7.67 1.30 12.07
CA PRO A 45 6.37 1.19 11.43
C PRO A 45 5.97 2.51 10.78
N LEU A 46 5.66 2.42 9.49
CA LEU A 46 5.30 3.53 8.63
C LEU A 46 3.89 3.31 8.08
N LEU A 47 3.12 4.39 7.95
CA LEU A 47 1.94 4.44 7.10
C LEU A 47 2.33 5.08 5.77
N ILE A 48 2.21 4.33 4.69
CA ILE A 48 2.57 4.77 3.33
C ILE A 48 1.30 5.00 2.53
N THR A 49 1.29 6.07 1.74
CA THR A 49 0.25 6.36 0.73
C THR A 49 0.85 7.20 -0.40
N ASN A 50 0.06 7.53 -1.42
CA ASN A 50 0.51 8.48 -2.43
C ASN A 50 0.54 9.90 -1.89
N HIS A 51 1.55 10.66 -2.30
CA HIS A 51 1.67 12.05 -1.89
C HIS A 51 0.51 12.90 -2.41
N HIS A 52 0.03 12.71 -3.64
CA HIS A 52 -1.11 13.47 -4.17
C HIS A 52 -2.41 13.29 -3.37
N VAL A 53 -2.60 12.16 -2.67
CA VAL A 53 -3.77 11.93 -1.81
C VAL A 53 -3.80 12.91 -0.64
N LEU A 54 -2.64 13.31 -0.14
CA LEU A 54 -2.48 14.13 1.07
C LEU A 54 -1.95 15.55 0.82
N LYS A 55 -1.50 15.85 -0.40
CA LYS A 55 -0.78 17.10 -0.74
C LYS A 55 -1.48 18.37 -0.26
N ASP A 56 -2.80 18.45 -0.45
CA ASP A 56 -3.60 19.64 -0.16
C ASP A 56 -4.51 19.45 1.07
N VAL A 57 -4.33 18.36 1.82
CA VAL A 57 -5.13 18.01 3.01
C VAL A 57 -4.69 18.87 4.20
N ILE A 58 -5.67 19.53 4.85
CA ILE A 58 -5.45 20.29 6.08
C ILE A 58 -5.80 19.49 7.33
N GLN A 59 -6.78 18.61 7.22
CA GLN A 59 -7.25 17.71 8.27
C GLN A 59 -7.66 16.39 7.61
N GLY A 60 -7.24 15.29 8.21
CA GLY A 60 -7.61 13.96 7.74
C GLY A 60 -7.68 12.95 8.86
N ARG A 61 -8.09 11.75 8.48
CA ARG A 61 -8.10 10.60 9.36
C ARG A 61 -7.86 9.32 8.59
N PHE A 62 -7.34 8.34 9.30
CA PHE A 62 -7.38 6.95 8.86
C PHE A 62 -8.06 6.09 9.93
N VAL A 63 -8.59 4.95 9.51
CA VAL A 63 -9.40 4.08 10.38
C VAL A 63 -8.74 2.72 10.49
N ILE A 64 -8.53 2.26 11.73
CA ILE A 64 -7.92 0.95 12.03
C ILE A 64 -8.93 0.08 12.76
N ASN A 65 -9.01 -1.21 12.44
CA ASN A 65 -9.72 -2.18 13.27
C ASN A 65 -9.10 -2.25 14.68
N LEU A 66 -9.91 -2.55 15.69
CA LEU A 66 -9.42 -2.96 17.00
C LEU A 66 -9.27 -4.48 17.05
N ALA A 67 -8.41 -4.98 17.95
CA ALA A 67 -8.22 -6.40 18.16
C ALA A 67 -9.25 -6.98 19.14
N GLU A 68 -9.79 -8.15 18.83
CA GLU A 68 -10.55 -9.01 19.74
C GLU A 68 -9.79 -10.35 19.87
N GLY A 69 -8.98 -10.47 20.92
CA GLY A 69 -7.99 -11.54 21.02
C GLY A 69 -6.93 -11.43 19.90
N ASP A 70 -6.81 -12.49 19.09
CA ASP A 70 -5.88 -12.58 17.94
C ASP A 70 -6.57 -12.28 16.60
N ALA A 71 -7.84 -11.85 16.64
CA ALA A 71 -8.67 -11.58 15.47
C ALA A 71 -9.03 -10.08 15.37
N PRO A 72 -9.39 -9.59 14.17
CA PRO A 72 -9.94 -8.25 14.01
C PRO A 72 -11.36 -8.18 14.59
N SER A 73 -11.64 -7.11 15.31
CA SER A 73 -13.00 -6.70 15.68
C SER A 73 -13.65 -5.89 14.55
N ARG A 74 -14.98 -5.80 14.61
CA ARG A 74 -15.76 -4.82 13.84
C ARG A 74 -15.69 -3.42 14.42
N GLU A 75 -15.26 -3.28 15.68
CA GLU A 75 -14.96 -1.98 16.25
C GLU A 75 -13.70 -1.41 15.58
N THR A 76 -13.74 -0.10 15.33
CA THR A 76 -12.62 0.62 14.72
C THR A 76 -12.27 1.85 15.53
N ILE A 77 -11.06 2.36 15.32
CA ILE A 77 -10.60 3.61 15.86
C ILE A 77 -10.18 4.54 14.72
N SER A 78 -10.64 5.79 14.78
CA SER A 78 -10.20 6.84 13.87
C SER A 78 -8.99 7.54 14.46
N VAL A 79 -7.89 7.59 13.71
CA VAL A 79 -6.73 8.41 14.01
C VAL A 79 -6.84 9.67 13.18
N ASN A 80 -7.05 10.81 13.84
CA ASN A 80 -7.06 12.11 13.19
C ASN A 80 -5.63 12.64 13.06
N PHE A 81 -5.36 13.35 11.97
CA PHE A 81 -4.10 14.03 11.72
C PHE A 81 -4.35 15.37 11.03
N ASP A 82 -3.36 16.25 11.12
CA ASP A 82 -3.34 17.52 10.40
C ASP A 82 -2.12 17.59 9.46
N LYS A 83 -1.93 18.75 8.83
CA LYS A 83 -0.83 19.00 7.90
C LYS A 83 0.56 18.69 8.49
N SER A 84 0.78 18.87 9.79
CA SER A 84 2.07 18.63 10.43
C SER A 84 2.48 17.16 10.41
N PHE A 85 1.51 16.24 10.33
CA PHE A 85 1.76 14.81 10.20
C PHE A 85 2.33 14.43 8.81
N ILE A 86 2.12 15.28 7.81
CA ILE A 86 2.44 15.05 6.39
C ILE A 86 3.68 15.87 5.97
N GLU A 87 3.89 17.04 6.59
CA GLU A 87 4.94 17.97 6.22
C GLU A 87 6.34 17.36 6.35
N GLY A 88 7.14 17.48 5.28
CA GLY A 88 8.49 16.89 5.21
C GLY A 88 8.52 15.36 5.07
N LYS A 89 7.37 14.69 4.85
CA LYS A 89 7.28 13.22 4.79
C LYS A 89 7.26 12.63 3.39
N LYS A 90 7.43 13.45 2.35
CA LYS A 90 7.49 13.00 0.95
C LYS A 90 8.78 12.23 0.68
N LEU A 91 8.67 11.10 -0.02
CA LEU A 91 9.80 10.24 -0.38
C LEU A 91 10.49 10.71 -1.67
N GLY A 92 11.33 11.74 -1.54
CA GLY A 92 12.10 12.31 -2.64
C GLY A 92 11.20 12.76 -3.79
N GLU A 93 11.52 12.32 -5.00
CA GLU A 93 10.75 12.60 -6.22
C GLU A 93 9.50 11.73 -6.40
N LEU A 94 9.38 10.62 -5.66
CA LEU A 94 8.26 9.71 -5.81
C LEU A 94 6.96 10.37 -5.36
N ASP A 95 5.85 9.96 -5.97
CA ASP A 95 4.51 10.31 -5.51
C ASP A 95 4.11 9.46 -4.30
N LEU A 96 4.97 9.43 -3.28
CA LEU A 96 4.78 8.66 -2.05
C LEU A 96 5.10 9.52 -0.84
N VAL A 97 4.36 9.28 0.24
CA VAL A 97 4.59 9.86 1.56
C VAL A 97 4.73 8.71 2.56
N ALA A 98 5.65 8.84 3.52
CA ALA A 98 5.83 7.86 4.60
C ALA A 98 5.68 8.54 5.96
N MET A 99 4.68 8.13 6.73
CA MET A 99 4.36 8.74 8.02
C MET A 99 4.72 7.77 9.15
N PRO A 100 5.68 8.10 10.03
CA PRO A 100 5.97 7.27 11.20
C PRO A 100 4.76 7.18 12.13
N VAL A 101 4.31 5.96 12.42
CA VAL A 101 3.09 5.72 13.21
C VAL A 101 3.35 5.14 14.59
N ALA A 102 4.60 4.82 14.95
CA ALA A 102 4.95 4.26 16.26
C ALA A 102 4.38 5.08 17.45
N PRO A 103 4.46 6.43 17.48
CA PRO A 103 3.89 7.20 18.59
C PRO A 103 2.37 7.06 18.69
N VAL A 104 1.68 7.07 17.54
CA VAL A 104 0.22 6.90 17.49
C VAL A 104 -0.19 5.52 17.98
N LEU A 105 0.45 4.47 17.47
CA LEU A 105 0.16 3.09 17.86
C LEU A 105 0.39 2.86 19.35
N SER A 106 1.50 3.37 19.89
CA SER A 106 1.83 3.30 21.32
C SER A 106 0.79 4.02 22.17
N MET A 107 0.35 5.22 21.75
CA MET A 107 -0.69 5.97 22.45
C MET A 107 -2.03 5.23 22.47
N LEU A 108 -2.41 4.57 21.38
CA LEU A 108 -3.65 3.77 21.33
C LEU A 108 -3.59 2.61 22.33
N GLU A 109 -2.49 1.87 22.34
CA GLU A 109 -2.29 0.75 23.27
C GLU A 109 -2.29 1.19 24.74
N GLN A 110 -1.61 2.30 25.07
CA GLN A 110 -1.60 2.87 26.42
C GLN A 110 -3.00 3.27 26.92
N ASN A 111 -3.90 3.61 26.01
CA ASN A 111 -5.31 3.92 26.30
C ASN A 111 -6.22 2.68 26.27
N GLY A 112 -5.67 1.48 26.26
CA GLY A 112 -6.43 0.23 26.24
C GLY A 112 -7.12 -0.07 24.90
N LYS A 113 -6.75 0.63 23.82
CA LYS A 113 -7.26 0.43 22.47
C LYS A 113 -6.20 -0.28 21.63
N ARG A 114 -6.24 -1.62 21.61
CA ARG A 114 -5.29 -2.43 20.83
C ARG A 114 -5.62 -2.36 19.33
N PRO A 115 -4.80 -1.71 18.48
CA PRO A 115 -5.04 -1.67 17.04
C PRO A 115 -4.77 -3.04 16.43
N PHE A 116 -5.63 -3.48 15.52
CA PHE A 116 -5.42 -4.69 14.73
C PHE A 116 -4.96 -4.30 13.33
N TYR A 117 -3.70 -4.57 13.03
CA TYR A 117 -3.12 -4.37 11.71
C TYR A 117 -2.06 -5.44 11.42
N ARG A 118 -1.65 -5.52 10.16
CA ARG A 118 -0.47 -6.24 9.68
C ARG A 118 0.40 -5.26 8.91
N SER A 119 1.70 -5.47 8.91
CA SER A 119 2.63 -4.66 8.12
C SER A 119 3.16 -5.46 6.94
N ILE A 120 3.39 -4.76 5.83
CA ILE A 120 4.19 -5.27 4.73
C ILE A 120 5.64 -5.15 5.15
N ASP A 121 6.34 -6.28 5.16
CA ASP A 121 7.74 -6.38 5.54
C ASP A 121 8.68 -6.05 4.37
N SER A 122 9.86 -5.50 4.69
CA SER A 122 10.90 -5.20 3.69
C SER A 122 11.36 -6.44 2.91
N GLY A 123 11.31 -7.62 3.53
CA GLY A 123 11.62 -8.91 2.93
C GLY A 123 10.64 -9.38 1.85
N LEU A 124 9.45 -8.76 1.74
CA LEU A 124 8.51 -9.02 0.63
C LEU A 124 8.90 -8.29 -0.66
N ILE A 125 9.83 -7.32 -0.60
CA ILE A 125 10.32 -6.62 -1.79
C ILE A 125 11.20 -7.57 -2.59
N PRO A 126 10.88 -7.84 -3.88
CA PRO A 126 11.65 -8.76 -4.68
C PRO A 126 13.08 -8.22 -4.88
N LYS A 127 14.07 -9.08 -4.62
CA LYS A 127 15.45 -8.82 -5.04
C LYS A 127 15.51 -8.72 -6.56
N LYS A 128 16.50 -7.99 -7.08
CA LYS A 128 16.72 -7.84 -8.52
C LYS A 128 16.71 -9.18 -9.28
N SER A 129 17.35 -10.22 -8.72
CA SER A 129 17.35 -11.56 -9.34
C SER A 129 15.96 -12.20 -9.44
N VAL A 130 15.05 -11.91 -8.50
CA VAL A 130 13.65 -12.38 -8.57
C VAL A 130 12.90 -11.56 -9.63
N LEU A 131 13.09 -10.24 -9.63
CA LEU A 131 12.48 -9.32 -10.59
C LEU A 131 12.86 -9.65 -12.04
N ASP A 132 14.15 -9.91 -12.29
CA ASP A 132 14.71 -10.26 -13.61
C ASP A 132 14.20 -11.62 -14.12
N ASN A 133 13.66 -12.47 -13.25
CA ASN A 133 13.11 -13.79 -13.59
C ASN A 133 11.57 -13.82 -13.66
N LEU A 134 10.90 -12.68 -13.48
CA LEU A 134 9.45 -12.61 -13.64
C LEU A 134 9.05 -12.84 -15.10
N ALA A 135 7.82 -13.34 -15.30
CA ALA A 135 7.22 -13.38 -16.63
C ALA A 135 6.75 -11.97 -17.04
N ALA A 136 6.71 -11.68 -18.34
CA ALA A 136 6.18 -10.39 -18.81
C ALA A 136 4.71 -10.19 -18.44
N LEU A 137 3.99 -11.32 -18.31
CA LEU A 137 2.59 -11.40 -17.88
C LEU A 137 2.54 -12.00 -16.47
N GLU A 138 2.34 -11.16 -15.47
CA GLU A 138 2.16 -11.53 -14.06
C GLU A 138 0.81 -11.01 -13.58
N GLN A 139 0.12 -11.80 -12.75
CA GLN A 139 -1.12 -11.35 -12.11
C GLN A 139 -0.75 -10.44 -10.93
N ILE A 140 -1.33 -9.25 -10.91
CA ILE A 140 -1.15 -8.27 -9.84
C ILE A 140 -2.44 -8.20 -9.03
N THR A 141 -2.32 -8.41 -7.71
CA THR A 141 -3.38 -8.21 -6.73
C THR A 141 -3.09 -6.95 -5.94
N PHE A 142 -4.07 -6.05 -5.81
CA PHE A 142 -3.95 -4.85 -4.98
C PHE A 142 -5.18 -4.68 -4.11
N ILE A 143 -4.98 -4.10 -2.93
CA ILE A 143 -6.00 -4.05 -1.88
C ILE A 143 -6.16 -2.61 -1.43
N GLY A 144 -7.39 -2.13 -1.34
CA GLY A 144 -7.64 -0.75 -0.93
C GLY A 144 -9.11 -0.37 -0.93
N TYR A 145 -9.34 0.94 -1.07
CA TYR A 145 -10.64 1.58 -0.84
C TYR A 145 -11.07 2.40 -2.07
N PRO A 146 -11.29 1.75 -3.23
CA PRO A 146 -11.66 2.45 -4.46
C PRO A 146 -12.95 3.23 -4.25
N SER A 147 -12.91 4.52 -4.56
CA SER A 147 -13.97 5.51 -4.38
C SER A 147 -14.48 5.59 -2.94
N GLY A 148 -13.62 5.28 -1.96
CA GLY A 148 -13.98 5.18 -0.55
C GLY A 148 -14.89 3.99 -0.22
N LEU A 149 -15.09 3.05 -1.16
CA LEU A 149 -15.91 1.86 -0.98
C LEU A 149 -15.15 0.80 -0.18
N TYR A 150 -15.81 0.25 0.83
CA TYR A 150 -15.36 -0.89 1.62
C TYR A 150 -16.57 -1.55 2.27
N ASP A 151 -16.38 -2.75 2.82
CA ASP A 151 -17.41 -3.38 3.63
C ASP A 151 -17.53 -2.61 4.95
N ASP A 152 -18.55 -1.77 5.08
CA ASP A 152 -18.76 -0.94 6.26
C ASP A 152 -19.28 -1.76 7.45
N TYR A 153 -19.80 -2.96 7.23
CA TYR A 153 -20.26 -3.86 8.29
C TYR A 153 -19.10 -4.67 8.89
N ASN A 154 -18.28 -5.29 8.03
CA ASN A 154 -17.13 -6.10 8.44
C ASN A 154 -15.82 -5.32 8.51
N LYS A 155 -15.80 -4.05 8.07
CA LYS A 155 -14.67 -3.13 8.11
C LYS A 155 -13.45 -3.64 7.33
N THR A 156 -13.66 -4.21 6.15
CA THR A 156 -12.59 -4.78 5.30
C THR A 156 -12.48 -4.06 3.96
N PRO A 157 -11.26 -3.91 3.41
CA PRO A 157 -11.02 -3.30 2.11
C PRO A 157 -11.56 -4.18 0.96
N LEU A 158 -11.45 -3.66 -0.27
CA LEU A 158 -11.71 -4.42 -1.48
C LEU A 158 -10.41 -4.99 -2.06
N ILE A 159 -10.47 -6.25 -2.49
CA ILE A 159 -9.40 -6.91 -3.24
C ILE A 159 -9.69 -6.70 -4.74
N ARG A 160 -8.68 -6.23 -5.48
CA ARG A 160 -8.73 -6.09 -6.94
C ARG A 160 -7.57 -6.83 -7.58
N GLN A 161 -7.77 -7.24 -8.82
CA GLN A 161 -6.75 -7.91 -9.60
C GLN A 161 -6.68 -7.34 -11.01
N GLY A 162 -5.50 -7.46 -11.60
CA GLY A 162 -5.22 -7.17 -13.00
C GLY A 162 -3.97 -7.91 -13.44
N TRP A 163 -3.47 -7.55 -14.62
CA TRP A 163 -2.26 -8.15 -15.20
C TRP A 163 -1.24 -7.07 -15.53
N THR A 164 0.04 -7.40 -15.52
CA THR A 164 1.05 -6.47 -16.04
C THR A 164 0.78 -6.11 -17.50
N SER A 165 0.60 -4.82 -17.80
CA SER A 165 0.53 -4.30 -19.19
C SER A 165 1.90 -3.96 -19.73
N THR A 166 2.87 -3.71 -18.84
CA THR A 166 4.29 -3.61 -19.16
C THR A 166 5.09 -4.50 -18.22
N PRO A 167 6.18 -5.12 -18.68
CA PRO A 167 7.01 -5.95 -17.82
C PRO A 167 7.48 -5.22 -16.56
N ALA A 168 7.31 -5.84 -15.39
CA ALA A 168 7.57 -5.19 -14.10
C ALA A 168 9.05 -4.87 -13.83
N TRP A 169 9.98 -5.53 -14.54
CA TRP A 169 11.43 -5.28 -14.42
C TRP A 169 11.94 -4.09 -15.23
N ASN A 170 11.12 -3.56 -16.14
CA ASN A 170 11.50 -2.41 -16.98
C ASN A 170 11.04 -1.10 -16.34
N ASP A 171 11.81 -0.05 -16.59
CA ASP A 171 11.41 1.30 -16.21
C ASP A 171 10.44 1.89 -17.26
N TYR A 172 9.19 2.10 -16.88
CA TYR A 172 8.22 2.73 -17.77
C TYR A 172 8.52 4.23 -17.94
N LYS A 173 8.81 4.65 -19.18
CA LYS A 173 9.18 6.04 -19.51
C LYS A 173 10.38 6.57 -18.69
N GLY A 174 11.33 5.69 -18.36
CA GLY A 174 12.52 6.04 -17.57
C GLY A 174 12.26 6.25 -16.09
N LYS A 175 11.06 5.93 -15.60
CA LYS A 175 10.73 5.88 -14.17
C LYS A 175 10.65 4.43 -13.73
N ARG A 176 11.03 4.18 -12.47
CA ARG A 176 10.89 2.86 -11.83
C ARG A 176 9.42 2.60 -11.46
N GLU A 177 8.62 2.47 -12.52
CA GLU A 177 7.18 2.27 -12.53
C GLU A 177 6.86 1.23 -13.61
N PHE A 178 5.73 0.53 -13.45
CA PHE A 178 5.17 -0.33 -14.48
C PHE A 178 3.65 -0.18 -14.54
N LEU A 179 3.05 -0.62 -15.65
CA LEU A 179 1.62 -0.54 -15.88
C LEU A 179 0.91 -1.85 -15.60
N VAL A 180 -0.32 -1.75 -15.12
CA VAL A 180 -1.24 -2.86 -14.90
C VAL A 180 -2.56 -2.62 -15.62
N ASP A 181 -3.09 -3.67 -16.24
CA ASP A 181 -4.39 -3.73 -16.89
C ASP A 181 -5.41 -4.07 -15.80
N ALA A 182 -5.92 -3.02 -15.18
CA ALA A 182 -6.86 -3.08 -14.09
C ALA A 182 -7.55 -1.73 -13.97
N SER A 183 -8.88 -1.74 -13.81
CA SER A 183 -9.60 -0.50 -13.49
C SER A 183 -9.16 0.01 -12.12
N VAL A 184 -8.29 1.01 -12.14
CA VAL A 184 -7.87 1.80 -10.99
C VAL A 184 -8.80 3.00 -10.91
N PHE A 185 -9.49 3.13 -9.80
CA PHE A 185 -10.41 4.24 -9.53
C PHE A 185 -9.77 5.19 -8.53
N GLU A 186 -10.23 6.44 -8.50
CA GLU A 186 -9.96 7.36 -7.38
C GLU A 186 -10.19 6.63 -6.04
N GLY A 187 -9.38 6.86 -5.02
CA GLY A 187 -9.42 6.09 -3.77
C GLY A 187 -8.55 4.81 -3.78
N SER A 188 -8.23 4.25 -4.95
CA SER A 188 -7.26 3.15 -5.09
C SER A 188 -5.82 3.63 -4.95
N SER A 189 -5.56 4.93 -5.15
CA SER A 189 -4.25 5.55 -4.90
C SER A 189 -3.74 5.21 -3.50
N GLY A 190 -2.53 4.67 -3.46
CA GLY A 190 -1.85 4.24 -2.24
C GLY A 190 -2.07 2.75 -1.92
N SER A 191 -2.85 2.01 -2.71
CA SER A 191 -3.02 0.57 -2.51
C SER A 191 -1.70 -0.17 -2.75
N PRO A 192 -1.28 -1.07 -1.83
CA PRO A 192 -0.15 -1.94 -2.09
C PRO A 192 -0.51 -2.97 -3.17
N ALA A 193 0.42 -3.20 -4.10
CA ALA A 193 0.31 -4.14 -5.20
C ALA A 193 1.25 -5.33 -4.99
N PHE A 194 0.73 -6.53 -5.23
CA PHE A 194 1.41 -7.78 -4.97
C PHE A 194 1.33 -8.73 -6.15
N ILE A 195 2.36 -9.54 -6.33
CA ILE A 195 2.18 -10.87 -6.92
C ILE A 195 1.82 -11.80 -5.76
N LEU A 196 0.63 -12.39 -5.82
CA LEU A 196 0.14 -13.37 -4.85
C LEU A 196 -0.25 -14.63 -5.61
N ASN A 197 0.60 -15.65 -5.57
CA ASN A 197 0.28 -16.98 -6.10
C ASN A 197 0.18 -17.99 -4.97
N GLN A 198 -0.81 -18.87 -5.04
CA GLN A 198 -1.04 -19.90 -4.03
C GLN A 198 -1.06 -21.28 -4.70
N GLY A 199 -0.27 -22.21 -4.16
CA GLY A 199 -0.20 -23.60 -4.62
C GLY A 199 0.76 -23.86 -5.79
N SER A 200 0.62 -23.13 -6.90
CA SER A 200 1.57 -23.20 -8.04
C SER A 200 1.53 -21.95 -8.90
N TYR A 201 2.62 -21.66 -9.63
CA TYR A 201 2.69 -20.51 -10.54
C TYR A 201 3.59 -20.76 -11.76
N PRO A 202 3.31 -20.09 -12.89
CA PRO A 202 4.15 -20.17 -14.07
C PRO A 202 5.51 -19.49 -13.84
N THR A 203 6.54 -20.04 -14.45
CA THR A 203 7.91 -19.51 -14.49
C THR A 203 8.44 -19.59 -15.91
N THR A 204 9.59 -18.96 -16.17
CA THR A 204 10.27 -19.05 -17.47
C THR A 204 10.62 -20.47 -17.89
N ASN A 205 10.78 -21.40 -16.94
CA ASN A 205 11.22 -22.79 -17.18
C ASN A 205 10.11 -23.83 -16.96
N GLY A 206 8.85 -23.42 -16.81
CA GLY A 206 7.72 -24.34 -16.55
C GLY A 206 6.86 -23.87 -15.37
N ILE A 207 6.41 -24.81 -14.53
CA ILE A 207 5.54 -24.52 -13.38
C ILE A 207 6.33 -24.75 -12.09
N ALA A 208 6.34 -23.76 -11.19
CA ALA A 208 6.82 -23.92 -9.84
C ALA A 208 5.68 -24.35 -8.92
N LEU A 209 5.96 -25.32 -8.03
CA LEU A 209 5.06 -25.72 -6.95
C LEU A 209 5.37 -24.87 -5.72
N GLY A 210 4.34 -24.31 -5.09
CA GLY A 210 4.45 -23.46 -3.91
C GLY A 210 3.67 -22.16 -4.04
N SER A 211 3.76 -21.35 -3.00
CA SER A 211 3.15 -20.02 -2.94
C SER A 211 4.22 -18.95 -3.04
N ARG A 212 3.88 -17.82 -3.64
CA ARG A 212 4.76 -16.67 -3.84
C ARG A 212 3.98 -15.42 -3.44
N LEU A 213 4.52 -14.65 -2.50
CA LEU A 213 4.04 -13.32 -2.15
C LEU A 213 5.19 -12.33 -2.36
N LEU A 214 5.02 -11.41 -3.29
CA LEU A 214 5.97 -10.33 -3.56
C LEU A 214 5.24 -9.01 -3.49
N PHE A 215 5.75 -8.05 -2.73
CA PHE A 215 5.28 -6.67 -2.74
C PHE A 215 5.94 -5.94 -3.91
N MET A 216 5.16 -5.67 -4.95
CA MET A 216 5.64 -5.13 -6.22
C MET A 216 5.69 -3.61 -6.25
N GLY A 217 4.93 -2.95 -5.38
CA GLY A 217 4.88 -1.48 -5.35
C GLY A 217 3.55 -0.91 -4.89
N VAL A 218 3.33 0.36 -5.21
CA VAL A 218 2.16 1.13 -4.78
C VAL A 218 1.39 1.62 -6.00
N ILE A 219 0.09 1.33 -6.05
CA ILE A 219 -0.84 1.84 -7.07
C ILE A 219 -0.94 3.35 -6.92
N THR A 220 -0.83 4.07 -8.05
CA THR A 220 -0.95 5.53 -8.07
C THR A 220 -2.18 5.97 -8.86
N GLN A 221 -1.99 6.59 -10.02
CA GLN A 221 -3.01 7.14 -10.89
C GLN A 221 -3.27 6.23 -12.09
N THR A 222 -4.49 6.35 -12.62
CA THR A 222 -4.89 5.78 -13.90
C THR A 222 -4.33 6.62 -15.04
N ILE A 223 -3.89 5.98 -16.12
CA ILE A 223 -3.55 6.71 -17.34
C ILE A 223 -4.84 7.15 -18.02
N THR A 224 -5.07 8.46 -18.08
CA THR A 224 -6.10 9.07 -18.90
C THR A 224 -5.49 9.53 -20.23
N LYS A 225 -6.19 9.28 -21.34
CA LYS A 225 -5.95 10.00 -22.59
C LYS A 225 -6.92 11.18 -22.68
N GLU A 226 -6.57 12.21 -23.45
CA GLU A 226 -7.38 13.41 -23.63
C GLU A 226 -8.88 13.10 -23.80
N LYS A 227 -9.74 13.87 -23.10
CA LYS A 227 -11.22 13.77 -23.07
C LYS A 227 -11.81 12.53 -22.38
N SER A 228 -11.46 12.33 -21.11
CA SER A 228 -12.27 11.55 -20.15
C SER A 228 -12.42 10.04 -20.41
N GLU A 229 -11.64 9.46 -21.34
CA GLU A 229 -11.57 8.01 -21.50
C GLU A 229 -10.51 7.43 -20.55
N HIS A 230 -10.98 6.70 -19.54
CA HIS A 230 -10.13 5.87 -18.71
C HIS A 230 -9.68 4.67 -19.53
N LEU A 231 -8.37 4.48 -19.68
CA LEU A 231 -7.82 3.34 -20.43
C LEU A 231 -7.80 2.04 -19.60
N ASP A 232 -8.39 2.04 -18.40
CA ASP A 232 -8.30 0.94 -17.43
C ASP A 232 -6.85 0.49 -17.15
N LEU A 233 -5.90 1.42 -17.25
CA LEU A 233 -4.49 1.20 -16.97
C LEU A 233 -4.08 1.89 -15.67
N GLY A 234 -3.67 1.11 -14.68
CA GLY A 234 -3.06 1.58 -13.45
C GLY A 234 -1.55 1.73 -13.57
N THR A 235 -0.98 2.72 -12.87
CA THR A 235 0.47 2.84 -12.69
C THR A 235 0.86 2.32 -11.31
N VAL A 236 1.95 1.54 -11.22
CA VAL A 236 2.54 1.07 -9.97
C VAL A 236 3.94 1.65 -9.81
N ILE A 237 4.18 2.43 -8.75
CA ILE A 237 5.54 2.81 -8.33
C ILE A 237 6.20 1.58 -7.72
N ARG A 238 7.33 1.16 -8.30
CA ARG A 238 7.98 -0.11 -7.97
C ARG A 238 8.53 -0.11 -6.53
N SER A 239 8.41 -1.23 -5.84
CA SER A 239 8.75 -1.32 -4.40
C SER A 239 10.23 -1.12 -4.09
N ASP A 240 11.13 -1.50 -5.00
CA ASP A 240 12.56 -1.22 -4.88
C ASP A 240 12.87 0.29 -4.97
N ALA A 241 12.13 1.03 -5.81
CA ALA A 241 12.24 2.48 -5.85
C ALA A 241 11.79 3.14 -4.54
N MET A 242 10.70 2.63 -3.95
CA MET A 242 10.23 3.05 -2.64
C MET A 242 11.29 2.75 -1.56
N LEU A 243 11.87 1.55 -1.55
CA LEU A 243 12.88 1.14 -0.57
C LEU A 243 14.11 2.05 -0.59
N ASP A 244 14.60 2.39 -1.78
CA ASP A 244 15.74 3.29 -1.97
C ASP A 244 15.51 4.68 -1.37
N LYS A 245 14.26 5.18 -1.39
CA LYS A 245 13.92 6.47 -0.78
C LYS A 245 13.59 6.37 0.69
N LEU A 246 13.10 5.21 1.14
CA LEU A 246 12.86 4.95 2.55
C LEU A 246 14.14 4.89 3.36
N LYS A 247 15.23 4.36 2.82
CA LYS A 247 16.51 4.27 3.54
C LYS A 247 16.99 5.64 4.08
N PRO A 248 17.28 6.66 3.26
CA PRO A 248 17.71 7.97 3.76
C PRO A 248 16.61 8.68 4.54
N PHE A 249 15.32 8.40 4.25
CA PHE A 249 14.20 8.96 5.00
C PHE A 249 14.19 8.47 6.45
N VAL A 250 14.32 7.15 6.67
CA VAL A 250 14.33 6.54 7.99
C VAL A 250 15.60 6.90 8.76
N GLU A 251 16.76 6.95 8.09
CA GLU A 251 18.01 7.44 8.69
C GLU A 251 17.86 8.86 9.25
N GLY A 252 17.09 9.74 8.58
CA GLY A 252 16.82 11.10 9.06
C GLY A 252 15.80 11.22 10.20
N LEU A 253 15.12 10.12 10.58
CA LEU A 253 14.22 10.08 11.74
C LEU A 253 14.93 9.68 13.04
N LEU A 254 16.10 9.06 12.94
CA LEU A 254 16.92 8.56 14.04
C LEU A 254 17.86 9.64 14.57
#